data_AF-A0A2H0W493-F1
#
_entry.id   AF-A0A2H0W493-F1
#
_cell.length_a   1.000
_cell.length_b   1.000
_cell.length_c   1.000
_cell.angle_alpha   90.00
_cell.angle_beta   90.00
_cell.angle_gamma   90.00
#
_symmetry.space_group_name_H-M   'P 1'
#
loop_
_entity.id
_entity.type
_entity.pdbx_description
1 polymer ?
#
loop_
_entity_poly.entity_id
_entity_poly.type
_entity_poly.pdbx_seq_one_letter_code
_entity_poly.pdbx_strand_id
1 'polypeptide(L)'
;MPKFYFRIIILSCLWGSFFVFGGSVQAISSGDVVKLNEQATLYYVGADNMIYNFPSVDVFFNFFNTFSIVKIISQEEFNQLDIGGEVSSKILGKNIGRLIKASNSASIYFLGSDNRRYVFPSVQIFNTWYSDFDDIETLSPAEVVSFPLASNVNARPGLKLVQAVTNDTPWQIADPKVYAVSSQGVLRHIQKADVAAALFGERWETRIIPMAETVFSQYSIGAPIESALDYNIDVERGAAFSINVDKGVVSTKVPTYGNGINFGILITDGSTAADQLAPEISSIMIIDAGPGSVSVTWMTDEPASTVVEYGINIDEYNLNYVDAERTTVHNAIINDLQKDTNYYFKIKSADANSNLNSLEDFVFRTFNYAAGVSPPYDQEAPTIYNINHSSVNQTRAWVKWTTNEPATSIVEYGLVEGSYTKATSSSYLSQKHSILLEGLNPGTTYYYKVSSSDEENNAASRDGFSFITTNLAFDVASPFLSGVTVYNIGRSSVDISWTTNELADSVVEVGTKPGEYIQLVADSNYITQHKFSLPNLLPDTTYYFKVSSSDTYGNVAQSLEKTFITAKNI
;
A
#
# COMPACT_ATOMS: atom_id res chain seq x y z
N MET A 1 8.75 -8.03 -59.92
CA MET A 1 8.63 -7.39 -58.59
C MET A 1 7.17 -7.43 -58.23
N PRO A 2 6.78 -8.32 -57.29
CA PRO A 2 6.77 -8.00 -55.86
C PRO A 2 7.52 -9.05 -55.02
N LYS A 3 7.91 -8.65 -53.80
CA LYS A 3 8.63 -9.49 -52.84
C LYS A 3 7.65 -10.40 -52.10
N PHE A 4 7.89 -11.70 -52.22
CA PHE A 4 7.35 -12.73 -51.33
C PHE A 4 8.08 -12.66 -49.98
N TYR A 5 7.35 -12.73 -48.86
CA TYR A 5 7.92 -13.17 -47.59
C TYR A 5 7.36 -14.56 -47.28
N PHE A 6 8.24 -15.55 -47.32
CA PHE A 6 8.00 -16.90 -46.85
C PHE A 6 8.23 -16.96 -45.33
N ARG A 7 7.30 -17.63 -44.64
CA ARG A 7 7.40 -18.12 -43.26
C ARG A 7 8.61 -19.07 -43.10
N ILE A 8 9.31 -18.99 -41.98
CA ILE A 8 10.08 -20.12 -41.42
C ILE A 8 9.73 -20.27 -39.93
N ILE A 9 9.24 -21.47 -39.62
CA ILE A 9 9.01 -22.11 -38.31
C ILE A 9 10.36 -22.48 -37.70
N ILE A 10 10.55 -22.38 -36.38
CA ILE A 10 11.56 -23.20 -35.67
C ILE A 10 11.02 -23.69 -34.31
N LEU A 11 10.72 -24.99 -34.26
CA LEU A 11 10.83 -25.87 -33.09
C LEU A 11 12.31 -26.08 -32.74
N SER A 12 12.59 -26.31 -31.45
CA SER A 12 13.91 -26.67 -30.89
C SER A 12 14.64 -27.82 -31.59
N CYS A 13 15.89 -27.61 -32.06
CA CYS A 13 17.12 -28.38 -31.73
C CYS A 13 18.32 -28.09 -32.68
N LEU A 14 19.50 -27.90 -32.07
CA LEU A 14 20.90 -28.13 -32.52
C LEU A 14 21.54 -27.31 -33.69
N TRP A 15 22.61 -26.59 -33.30
CA TRP A 15 23.81 -26.09 -34.02
C TRP A 15 23.68 -25.22 -35.28
N GLY A 16 24.35 -24.06 -35.27
CA GLY A 16 24.91 -23.41 -36.47
C GLY A 16 24.67 -21.91 -36.57
N SER A 17 25.75 -21.15 -36.66
CA SER A 17 25.86 -19.69 -36.61
C SER A 17 25.21 -18.87 -37.76
N PHE A 18 25.01 -17.56 -37.48
CA PHE A 18 24.83 -16.39 -38.38
C PHE A 18 23.43 -16.19 -39.03
N PHE A 19 22.84 -14.99 -39.19
CA PHE A 19 23.31 -13.58 -39.27
C PHE A 19 22.26 -12.61 -38.68
N VAL A 20 22.74 -11.50 -38.08
CA VAL A 20 21.98 -10.31 -37.70
C VAL A 20 21.59 -9.49 -38.94
N PHE A 21 20.34 -9.05 -39.03
CA PHE A 21 19.96 -7.88 -39.83
C PHE A 21 19.24 -6.87 -38.94
N GLY A 22 19.90 -5.73 -38.74
CA GLY A 22 19.42 -4.62 -37.92
C GLY A 22 18.20 -3.93 -38.53
N GLY A 23 17.11 -3.94 -37.75
CA GLY A 23 16.10 -2.89 -37.73
C GLY A 23 16.40 -1.97 -36.55
N SER A 24 16.25 -0.66 -36.75
CA SER A 24 16.61 0.42 -35.83
C SER A 24 16.19 0.18 -34.37
N VAL A 25 17.18 0.05 -33.49
CA VAL A 25 17.06 0.05 -32.02
C VAL A 25 16.42 1.38 -31.59
N GLN A 26 15.22 1.34 -31.02
CA GLN A 26 14.73 2.51 -30.27
C GLN A 26 15.62 2.64 -29.03
N ALA A 27 16.35 3.75 -28.93
CA ALA A 27 17.21 4.01 -27.77
C ALA A 27 16.36 4.00 -26.49
N ILE A 28 16.77 3.16 -25.53
CA ILE A 28 16.19 3.13 -24.18
C ILE A 28 16.42 4.50 -23.55
N SER A 29 15.34 5.12 -23.09
CA SER A 29 15.33 6.47 -22.55
C SER A 29 14.73 6.47 -21.15
N SER A 30 15.17 7.40 -20.31
CA SER A 30 14.51 7.68 -19.03
C SER A 30 13.00 7.87 -19.23
N GLY A 31 12.19 7.17 -18.44
CA GLY A 31 10.73 7.18 -18.52
C GLY A 31 10.13 5.97 -19.25
N ASP A 32 10.96 5.16 -19.91
CA ASP A 32 10.51 3.93 -20.55
C ASP A 32 10.16 2.86 -19.51
N VAL A 33 9.20 2.00 -19.84
CA VAL A 33 9.03 0.71 -19.16
C VAL A 33 9.60 -0.36 -20.08
N VAL A 34 10.44 -1.23 -19.55
CA VAL A 34 11.14 -2.28 -20.31
C VAL A 34 10.90 -3.65 -19.69
N LYS A 35 10.96 -4.69 -20.52
CA LYS A 35 11.03 -6.09 -20.06
C LYS A 35 12.07 -6.87 -20.86
N LEU A 36 12.72 -7.82 -20.21
CA LEU A 36 13.56 -8.80 -20.91
C LEU A 36 12.70 -9.71 -21.77
N ASN A 37 13.20 -10.05 -22.96
CA ASN A 37 12.55 -11.06 -23.78
C ASN A 37 12.38 -12.36 -22.99
N GLU A 38 11.20 -13.00 -23.10
CA GLU A 38 10.84 -14.23 -22.36
C GLU A 38 10.75 -14.10 -20.82
N GLN A 39 10.83 -12.89 -20.26
CA GLN A 39 10.59 -12.64 -18.84
C GLN A 39 9.33 -11.79 -18.60
N ALA A 40 8.58 -12.13 -17.54
CA ALA A 40 7.36 -11.41 -17.15
C ALA A 40 7.64 -10.14 -16.33
N THR A 41 8.85 -9.99 -15.78
CA THR A 41 9.21 -8.87 -14.91
C THR A 41 9.33 -7.57 -15.68
N LEU A 42 8.59 -6.56 -15.25
CA LEU A 42 8.65 -5.19 -15.79
C LEU A 42 9.63 -4.34 -15.00
N TYR A 43 10.31 -3.44 -15.72
CA TYR A 43 11.24 -2.48 -15.14
C TYR A 43 10.95 -1.06 -15.63
N TYR A 44 11.01 -0.08 -14.75
CA TYR A 44 10.99 1.34 -15.11
C TYR A 44 12.41 1.87 -15.26
N VAL A 45 12.69 2.61 -16.33
CA VAL A 45 13.99 3.27 -16.57
C VAL A 45 13.97 4.65 -15.93
N GLY A 46 14.74 4.86 -14.86
CA GLY A 46 14.85 6.13 -14.16
C GLY A 46 15.67 7.19 -14.92
N ALA A 47 15.54 8.44 -14.47
CA ALA A 47 16.32 9.57 -15.00
C ALA A 47 17.83 9.50 -14.69
N ASP A 48 18.19 8.62 -13.78
CA ASP A 48 19.54 8.22 -13.40
C ASP A 48 20.08 7.05 -14.25
N ASN A 49 19.33 6.62 -15.28
CA ASN A 49 19.66 5.48 -16.14
C ASN A 49 19.67 4.12 -15.41
N MET A 50 19.10 4.05 -14.20
CA MET A 50 18.90 2.82 -13.46
C MET A 50 17.56 2.17 -13.84
N ILE A 51 17.46 0.85 -13.74
CA ILE A 51 16.19 0.12 -13.89
C ILE A 51 15.59 -0.31 -12.57
N TYR A 52 14.29 -0.11 -12.40
CA TYR A 52 13.58 -0.33 -11.15
C TYR A 52 12.46 -1.35 -11.33
N ASN A 53 12.38 -2.36 -10.47
CA ASN A 53 11.34 -3.39 -10.52
C ASN A 53 9.99 -2.85 -10.02
N PHE A 54 8.89 -3.23 -10.66
CA PHE A 54 7.55 -3.02 -10.08
C PHE A 54 7.20 -4.13 -9.07
N PRO A 55 6.98 -3.81 -7.78
CA PRO A 55 6.76 -4.81 -6.73
C PRO A 55 5.45 -5.60 -6.88
N SER A 56 4.52 -5.10 -7.71
CA SER A 56 3.36 -5.85 -8.20
C SER A 56 2.81 -5.26 -9.50
N VAL A 57 1.96 -6.03 -10.18
CA VAL A 57 1.20 -5.58 -11.35
C VAL A 57 0.25 -4.43 -10.99
N ASP A 58 -0.32 -4.43 -9.79
CA ASP A 58 -1.17 -3.34 -9.30
C ASP A 58 -0.39 -2.02 -9.19
N VAL A 59 0.89 -2.10 -8.76
CA VAL A 59 1.77 -0.93 -8.67
C VAL A 59 2.09 -0.38 -10.06
N PHE A 60 2.32 -1.24 -11.05
CA PHE A 60 2.44 -0.81 -12.45
C PHE A 60 1.18 -0.04 -12.91
N PHE A 61 0.00 -0.60 -12.71
CA PHE A 61 -1.26 0.00 -13.15
C PHE A 61 -1.67 1.28 -12.41
N ASN A 62 -1.18 1.47 -11.18
CA ASN A 62 -1.37 2.73 -10.46
C ASN A 62 -0.65 3.91 -11.13
N PHE A 63 0.44 3.65 -11.85
CA PHE A 63 1.25 4.67 -12.52
C PHE A 63 1.07 4.69 -14.04
N PHE A 64 0.76 3.54 -14.64
CA PHE A 64 0.69 3.31 -16.05
C PHE A 64 -0.61 2.56 -16.39
N ASN A 65 -1.57 3.29 -16.95
CA ASN A 65 -2.91 2.77 -17.23
C ASN A 65 -2.95 1.75 -18.39
N THR A 66 -1.81 1.40 -18.99
CA THR A 66 -1.71 0.47 -20.12
C THR A 66 -0.31 -0.13 -20.25
N PHE A 67 -0.21 -1.34 -20.81
CA PHE A 67 1.04 -1.98 -21.22
C PHE A 67 1.58 -1.49 -22.57
N SER A 68 0.85 -0.65 -23.32
CA SER A 68 1.29 -0.10 -24.63
C SER A 68 2.58 0.74 -24.58
N ILE A 69 3.12 0.95 -23.38
CA ILE A 69 4.37 1.67 -23.11
C ILE A 69 5.58 0.74 -22.87
N VAL A 70 5.36 -0.59 -22.82
CA VAL A 70 6.41 -1.56 -22.45
C VAL A 70 7.25 -1.94 -23.66
N LYS A 71 8.53 -1.62 -23.63
CA LYS A 71 9.52 -2.02 -24.62
C LYS A 71 10.13 -3.37 -24.27
N ILE A 72 10.22 -4.28 -25.23
CA ILE A 72 10.97 -5.53 -25.08
C ILE A 72 12.43 -5.25 -25.41
N ILE A 73 13.33 -5.58 -24.50
CA ILE A 73 14.77 -5.37 -24.65
C ILE A 73 15.53 -6.70 -24.58
N SER A 74 16.66 -6.76 -25.28
CA SER A 74 17.58 -7.91 -25.26
C SER A 74 18.37 -7.99 -23.95
N GLN A 75 18.94 -9.16 -23.67
CA GLN A 75 19.83 -9.34 -22.51
C GLN A 75 21.06 -8.44 -22.58
N GLU A 76 21.57 -8.16 -23.78
CA GLU A 76 22.70 -7.26 -23.98
C GLU A 76 22.33 -5.81 -23.62
N GLU A 77 21.16 -5.34 -24.03
CA GLU A 77 20.65 -4.01 -23.66
C GLU A 77 20.32 -3.88 -22.17
N PHE A 78 19.76 -4.94 -21.57
CA PHE A 78 19.50 -4.99 -20.13
C PHE A 78 20.79 -4.92 -19.32
N ASN A 79 21.85 -5.60 -19.75
CA ASN A 79 23.15 -5.59 -19.07
C ASN A 79 23.90 -4.24 -19.18
N GLN A 80 23.44 -3.33 -20.04
CA GLN A 80 23.95 -1.94 -20.11
C GLN A 80 23.23 -1.00 -19.12
N LEU A 81 22.20 -1.50 -18.42
CA LEU A 81 21.43 -0.76 -17.43
C LEU A 81 21.77 -1.26 -16.03
N ASP A 82 22.07 -0.34 -15.11
CA ASP A 82 22.36 -0.70 -13.73
C ASP A 82 21.06 -0.94 -12.94
N ILE A 83 21.03 -2.01 -12.13
CA ILE A 83 19.83 -2.40 -11.37
C ILE A 83 19.68 -1.51 -10.14
N GLY A 84 18.59 -0.73 -10.13
CA GLY A 84 18.13 0.03 -8.98
C GLY A 84 17.29 -0.81 -8.01
N GLY A 85 16.73 -0.18 -6.99
CA GLY A 85 15.77 -0.83 -6.08
C GLY A 85 14.39 -1.04 -6.74
N GLU A 86 13.33 -1.06 -5.92
CA GLU A 86 11.95 -1.09 -6.42
C GLU A 86 11.49 0.29 -6.89
N VAL A 87 10.51 0.33 -7.80
CA VAL A 87 9.85 1.55 -8.26
C VAL A 87 9.17 2.23 -7.08
N SER A 88 9.52 3.50 -6.85
CA SER A 88 8.84 4.37 -5.89
C SER A 88 8.30 5.62 -6.57
N SER A 89 7.33 6.27 -5.92
CA SER A 89 6.80 7.58 -6.30
C SER A 89 7.89 8.64 -6.55
N LYS A 90 8.96 8.57 -5.76
CA LYS A 90 10.13 9.46 -5.83
C LYS A 90 10.94 9.28 -7.11
N ILE A 91 10.96 8.06 -7.65
CA ILE A 91 11.69 7.69 -8.88
C ILE A 91 10.89 8.09 -10.13
N LEU A 92 9.56 8.03 -10.07
CA LEU A 92 8.68 8.33 -11.21
C LEU A 92 8.41 9.82 -11.41
N GLY A 93 8.71 10.68 -10.42
CA GLY A 93 8.46 12.13 -10.48
C GLY A 93 6.98 12.51 -10.66
N LYS A 94 6.06 11.56 -10.47
CA LYS A 94 4.61 11.74 -10.62
C LYS A 94 3.94 11.59 -9.26
N ASN A 95 3.00 12.49 -8.96
CA ASN A 95 2.23 12.45 -7.71
C ASN A 95 1.02 11.49 -7.75
N ILE A 96 0.80 10.76 -8.83
CA ILE A 96 -0.41 9.95 -9.06
C ILE A 96 -0.27 8.53 -8.48
N GLY A 97 -1.37 7.92 -8.04
CA GLY A 97 -1.40 6.52 -7.61
C GLY A 97 -0.77 6.24 -6.24
N ARG A 98 -0.50 7.29 -5.44
CA ARG A 98 0.18 7.20 -4.14
C ARG A 98 -0.78 7.16 -2.97
N LEU A 99 -0.38 6.44 -1.93
CA LEU A 99 -0.99 6.54 -0.61
C LEU A 99 -0.29 7.63 0.18
N ILE A 100 -1.06 8.59 0.70
CA ILE A 100 -0.54 9.72 1.47
C ILE A 100 -1.29 9.89 2.79
N LYS A 101 -0.60 10.40 3.80
CA LYS A 101 -1.20 10.88 5.04
C LYS A 101 -0.53 12.16 5.51
N ALA A 102 -1.25 12.99 6.26
CA ALA A 102 -0.63 14.13 6.93
C ALA A 102 0.16 13.66 8.16
N SER A 103 1.28 14.31 8.47
CA SER A 103 2.07 14.00 9.66
C SER A 103 1.31 14.13 10.98
N ASN A 104 0.26 14.96 11.02
CA ASN A 104 -0.60 15.20 12.18
C ASN A 104 -1.98 14.53 12.09
N SER A 105 -2.21 13.61 11.13
CA SER A 105 -3.48 12.93 10.96
C SER A 105 -3.30 11.43 10.76
N ALA A 106 -4.30 10.67 11.22
CA ALA A 106 -4.42 9.23 10.97
C ALA A 106 -5.19 8.91 9.67
N SER A 107 -5.83 9.91 9.04
CA SER A 107 -6.55 9.72 7.78
C SER A 107 -5.59 9.36 6.65
N ILE A 108 -5.91 8.29 5.93
CA ILE A 108 -5.17 7.81 4.76
C ILE A 108 -5.93 8.25 3.51
N TYR A 109 -5.18 8.73 2.52
CA TYR A 109 -5.73 9.15 1.24
C TYR A 109 -5.05 8.42 0.09
N PHE A 110 -5.82 8.11 -0.94
CA PHE A 110 -5.31 7.76 -2.26
C PHE A 110 -5.26 9.03 -3.12
N LEU A 111 -4.10 9.35 -3.71
CA LEU A 111 -3.95 10.47 -4.62
C LEU A 111 -4.18 10.01 -6.05
N GLY A 112 -5.35 10.33 -6.60
CA GLY A 112 -5.78 9.88 -7.93
C GLY A 112 -5.03 10.54 -9.08
N SER A 113 -5.19 10.00 -10.29
CA SER A 113 -4.55 10.55 -11.50
C SER A 113 -5.07 11.94 -11.90
N ASP A 114 -6.15 12.40 -11.27
CA ASP A 114 -6.72 13.75 -11.36
C ASP A 114 -6.09 14.76 -10.37
N ASN A 115 -5.06 14.36 -9.61
CA ASN A 115 -4.46 15.12 -8.51
C ASN A 115 -5.44 15.45 -7.37
N ARG A 116 -6.51 14.67 -7.21
CA ARG A 116 -7.43 14.79 -6.08
C ARG A 116 -7.19 13.67 -5.09
N ARG A 117 -7.41 13.97 -3.80
CA ARG A 117 -7.23 13.00 -2.72
C ARG A 117 -8.56 12.35 -2.36
N TYR A 118 -8.61 11.02 -2.47
CA TYR A 118 -9.74 10.17 -2.13
C TYR A 118 -9.54 9.59 -0.73
N VAL A 119 -10.55 9.64 0.13
CA VAL A 119 -10.40 9.26 1.54
C VAL A 119 -10.71 7.79 1.75
N PHE A 120 -9.87 7.07 2.48
CA PHE A 120 -10.27 5.76 3.01
C PHE A 120 -11.17 5.96 4.24
N PRO A 121 -12.45 5.54 4.20
CA PRO A 121 -13.39 5.81 5.30
C PRO A 121 -13.08 4.98 6.55
N SER A 122 -12.45 3.82 6.36
CA SER A 122 -12.03 2.93 7.42
C SER A 122 -10.83 2.10 6.99
N VAL A 123 -10.13 1.56 7.97
CA VAL A 123 -9.07 0.58 7.74
C VAL A 123 -9.59 -0.68 7.04
N GLN A 124 -10.86 -1.05 7.26
CA GLN A 124 -11.43 -2.22 6.60
C GLN A 124 -11.52 -2.02 5.09
N ILE A 125 -11.94 -0.83 4.64
CA ILE A 125 -11.98 -0.48 3.22
C ILE A 125 -10.56 -0.38 2.65
N PHE A 126 -9.61 0.21 3.39
CA PHE A 126 -8.20 0.23 2.99
C PHE A 126 -7.65 -1.18 2.72
N ASN A 127 -7.94 -2.12 3.62
CA ASN A 127 -7.51 -3.51 3.52
C ASN A 127 -8.17 -4.30 2.37
N THR A 128 -9.17 -3.73 1.69
CA THR A 128 -9.68 -4.33 0.45
C THR A 128 -8.82 -4.03 -0.77
N TRP A 129 -7.96 -3.01 -0.68
CA TRP A 129 -7.08 -2.59 -1.78
C TRP A 129 -5.60 -2.87 -1.50
N TYR A 130 -5.18 -2.78 -0.23
CA TYR A 130 -3.78 -2.92 0.18
C TYR A 130 -3.64 -3.90 1.34
N SER A 131 -2.55 -4.67 1.37
CA SER A 131 -2.29 -5.65 2.42
C SER A 131 -1.70 -5.06 3.72
N ASP A 132 -1.08 -3.89 3.61
CA ASP A 132 -0.33 -3.24 4.67
C ASP A 132 -0.23 -1.73 4.42
N PHE A 133 0.47 -1.03 5.32
CA PHE A 133 0.63 0.42 5.29
C PHE A 133 2.04 0.87 4.83
N ASP A 134 2.87 -0.04 4.30
CA ASP A 134 4.28 0.24 4.02
C ASP A 134 4.43 1.28 2.89
N ASP A 135 3.48 1.30 1.95
CA ASP A 135 3.45 2.24 0.82
C ASP A 135 2.89 3.64 1.17
N ILE A 136 2.54 3.89 2.44
CA ILE A 136 1.97 5.17 2.85
C ILE A 136 3.03 6.22 3.10
N GLU A 137 2.96 7.28 2.30
CA GLU A 137 3.84 8.41 2.43
C GLU A 137 3.32 9.45 3.43
N THR A 138 4.19 9.92 4.31
CA THR A 138 3.86 10.99 5.26
C THR A 138 4.29 12.34 4.70
N LEU A 139 3.30 13.20 4.43
CA LEU A 139 3.50 14.55 3.92
C LEU A 139 3.22 15.61 4.98
N SER A 140 3.67 16.84 4.72
CA SER A 140 3.30 17.98 5.56
C SER A 140 1.78 18.26 5.46
N PRO A 141 1.13 18.78 6.52
CA PRO A 141 -0.30 19.08 6.46
C PRO A 141 -0.65 20.07 5.34
N ALA A 142 0.21 21.06 5.07
CA ALA A 142 0.02 22.03 4.01
C ALA A 142 0.05 21.40 2.62
N GLU A 143 0.95 20.43 2.41
CA GLU A 143 1.08 19.71 1.14
C GLU A 143 -0.13 18.80 0.90
N VAL A 144 -0.60 18.05 1.91
CA VAL A 144 -1.82 17.25 1.78
C VAL A 144 -3.01 18.13 1.42
N VAL A 145 -3.14 19.29 2.08
CA VAL A 145 -4.23 20.26 1.83
C VAL A 145 -4.21 20.80 0.39
N SER A 146 -3.04 20.87 -0.25
CA SER A 146 -2.91 21.34 -1.63
C SER A 146 -3.59 20.45 -2.68
N PHE A 147 -3.81 19.16 -2.37
CA PHE A 147 -4.57 18.24 -3.22
C PHE A 147 -6.07 18.33 -2.92
N PRO A 148 -6.95 18.74 -3.84
CA PRO A 148 -8.38 18.87 -3.57
C PRO A 148 -9.00 17.56 -3.08
N LEU A 149 -9.88 17.65 -2.08
CA LEU A 149 -10.61 16.48 -1.57
C LEU A 149 -11.63 16.00 -2.62
N ALA A 150 -11.65 14.70 -2.88
CA ALA A 150 -12.62 14.00 -3.71
C ALA A 150 -13.59 13.16 -2.85
N SER A 151 -14.21 12.14 -3.43
CA SER A 151 -15.08 11.20 -2.73
C SER A 151 -14.30 10.17 -1.91
N ASN A 152 -15.01 9.37 -1.14
CA ASN A 152 -14.44 8.23 -0.43
C ASN A 152 -14.00 7.13 -1.40
N VAL A 153 -12.94 6.40 -1.08
CA VAL A 153 -12.58 5.15 -1.76
C VAL A 153 -13.64 4.09 -1.46
N ASN A 154 -14.07 3.34 -2.48
CA ASN A 154 -15.03 2.25 -2.30
C ASN A 154 -14.30 1.01 -1.77
N ALA A 155 -15.02 0.08 -1.13
CA ALA A 155 -14.51 -1.27 -0.94
C ALA A 155 -14.21 -1.91 -2.30
N ARG A 156 -13.09 -2.62 -2.42
CA ARG A 156 -12.69 -3.25 -3.68
C ARG A 156 -13.75 -4.27 -4.11
N PRO A 157 -14.30 -4.15 -5.33
CA PRO A 157 -15.28 -5.08 -5.87
C PRO A 157 -14.78 -6.53 -5.86
N GLY A 158 -15.70 -7.47 -5.64
CA GLY A 158 -15.44 -8.92 -5.66
C GLY A 158 -14.61 -9.47 -4.49
N LEU A 159 -14.14 -8.64 -3.55
CA LEU A 159 -13.26 -9.12 -2.47
C LEU A 159 -13.99 -9.38 -1.14
N LYS A 160 -14.82 -8.44 -0.70
CA LYS A 160 -15.52 -8.47 0.59
C LYS A 160 -16.98 -8.11 0.40
N LEU A 161 -17.80 -8.59 1.33
CA LEU A 161 -19.20 -8.23 1.45
C LEU A 161 -19.31 -7.00 2.35
N VAL A 162 -20.42 -6.26 2.26
CA VAL A 162 -20.67 -5.10 3.12
C VAL A 162 -22.06 -5.16 3.73
N GLN A 163 -22.19 -4.64 4.94
CA GLN A 163 -23.45 -4.52 5.66
C GLN A 163 -23.54 -3.16 6.35
N ALA A 164 -24.70 -2.52 6.27
CA ALA A 164 -24.92 -1.22 6.91
C ALA A 164 -25.08 -1.36 8.42
N VAL A 165 -24.43 -0.48 9.16
CA VAL A 165 -24.44 -0.44 10.63
C VAL A 165 -24.62 0.98 11.16
N THR A 166 -25.16 1.08 12.38
CA THR A 166 -25.28 2.36 13.08
C THR A 166 -23.91 2.92 13.44
N ASN A 167 -23.78 4.24 13.44
CA ASN A 167 -22.55 4.92 13.83
C ASN A 167 -22.27 4.87 15.35
N ASP A 168 -23.21 4.35 16.14
CA ASP A 168 -23.08 4.20 17.60
C ASP A 168 -22.18 3.00 17.96
N THR A 169 -21.39 3.13 19.04
CA THR A 169 -20.49 2.06 19.51
C THR A 169 -21.08 1.41 20.77
N PRO A 170 -21.30 0.08 20.82
CA PRO A 170 -20.96 -0.92 19.81
C PRO A 170 -21.90 -0.87 18.59
N TRP A 171 -21.33 -1.17 17.42
CA TRP A 171 -21.99 -1.07 16.13
C TRP A 171 -23.18 -2.03 16.08
N GLN A 172 -24.37 -1.54 15.74
CA GLN A 172 -25.57 -2.35 15.56
C GLN A 172 -25.89 -2.47 14.07
N ILE A 173 -26.45 -3.59 13.66
CA ILE A 173 -26.90 -3.80 12.28
C ILE A 173 -28.03 -2.83 11.98
N ALA A 174 -27.82 -1.92 11.03
CA ALA A 174 -28.82 -0.95 10.58
C ALA A 174 -29.67 -1.50 9.43
N ASP A 175 -29.03 -2.21 8.50
CA ASP A 175 -29.71 -3.00 7.46
C ASP A 175 -29.27 -4.47 7.58
N PRO A 176 -30.18 -5.42 7.86
CA PRO A 176 -29.82 -6.84 7.95
C PRO A 176 -29.33 -7.45 6.63
N LYS A 177 -29.55 -6.76 5.50
CA LYS A 177 -29.11 -7.24 4.19
C LYS A 177 -27.59 -7.20 4.04
N VAL A 178 -27.07 -8.16 3.27
CA VAL A 178 -25.64 -8.25 2.93
C VAL A 178 -25.47 -8.04 1.43
N TYR A 179 -24.50 -7.20 1.09
CA TYR A 179 -24.30 -6.76 -0.28
C TYR A 179 -22.92 -7.16 -0.79
N ALA A 180 -22.88 -7.68 -2.02
CA ALA A 180 -21.64 -7.72 -2.79
C ALA A 180 -21.36 -6.35 -3.38
N VAL A 181 -20.07 -6.00 -3.51
CA VAL A 181 -19.64 -4.74 -4.08
C VAL A 181 -19.29 -4.96 -5.56
N SER A 182 -20.01 -4.30 -6.45
CA SER A 182 -19.71 -4.24 -7.88
C SER A 182 -18.91 -2.96 -8.21
N SER A 183 -18.24 -2.97 -9.35
CA SER A 183 -17.45 -1.85 -9.87
C SER A 183 -18.20 -0.52 -9.82
N GLN A 184 -17.46 0.57 -9.61
CA GLN A 184 -17.96 1.94 -9.51
C GLN A 184 -18.90 2.17 -8.31
N GLY A 185 -18.76 1.37 -7.26
CA GLY A 185 -19.50 1.57 -6.00
C GLY A 185 -20.98 1.22 -6.10
N VAL A 186 -21.31 0.13 -6.80
CA VAL A 186 -22.67 -0.43 -6.86
C VAL A 186 -22.79 -1.56 -5.83
N LEU A 187 -23.74 -1.49 -4.91
CA LEU A 187 -24.04 -2.55 -3.96
C LEU A 187 -25.18 -3.41 -4.47
N ARG A 188 -24.96 -4.72 -4.52
CA ARG A 188 -25.94 -5.70 -4.99
C ARG A 188 -26.31 -6.65 -3.85
N HIS A 189 -27.57 -6.62 -3.45
CA HIS A 189 -28.07 -7.43 -2.33
C HIS A 189 -28.04 -8.92 -2.69
N ILE A 190 -27.37 -9.72 -1.88
CA ILE A 190 -27.41 -11.18 -2.00
C ILE A 190 -28.65 -11.70 -1.29
N GLN A 191 -29.60 -12.27 -2.04
CA GLN A 191 -30.91 -12.61 -1.48
C GLN A 191 -30.91 -13.85 -0.59
N LYS A 192 -29.92 -14.74 -0.74
CA LYS A 192 -29.89 -16.04 -0.05
C LYS A 192 -28.48 -16.40 0.43
N ALA A 193 -28.41 -17.05 1.58
CA ALA A 193 -27.15 -17.45 2.20
C ALA A 193 -26.41 -18.54 1.40
N ASP A 194 -27.12 -19.44 0.72
CA ASP A 194 -26.52 -20.45 -0.16
C ASP A 194 -25.83 -19.81 -1.38
N VAL A 195 -26.38 -18.72 -1.90
CA VAL A 195 -25.74 -17.92 -2.97
C VAL A 195 -24.51 -17.18 -2.44
N ALA A 196 -24.58 -16.62 -1.23
CA ALA A 196 -23.42 -15.99 -0.60
C ALA A 196 -22.29 -17.00 -0.35
N ALA A 197 -22.64 -18.21 0.11
CA ALA A 197 -21.70 -19.30 0.31
C ALA A 197 -21.09 -19.79 -1.01
N ALA A 198 -21.89 -19.92 -2.07
CA ALA A 198 -21.41 -20.32 -3.38
C ALA A 198 -20.44 -19.29 -4.00
N LEU A 199 -20.64 -18.00 -3.75
CA LEU A 199 -19.79 -16.94 -4.27
C LEU A 199 -18.55 -16.68 -3.40
N PHE A 200 -18.71 -16.62 -2.07
CA PHE A 200 -17.69 -16.14 -1.14
C PHE A 200 -17.23 -17.21 -0.14
N GLY A 201 -17.56 -18.47 -0.36
CA GLY A 201 -17.22 -19.60 0.51
C GLY A 201 -18.21 -19.81 1.67
N GLU A 202 -18.22 -21.01 2.25
CA GLU A 202 -19.11 -21.42 3.36
C GLU A 202 -19.01 -20.54 4.62
N ARG A 203 -17.97 -19.69 4.72
CA ARG A 203 -17.73 -18.75 5.81
C ARG A 203 -17.87 -17.29 5.38
N TRP A 204 -18.69 -17.03 4.38
CA TRP A 204 -18.94 -15.71 3.80
C TRP A 204 -19.30 -14.64 4.83
N GLU A 205 -19.91 -15.00 5.97
CA GLU A 205 -20.23 -14.06 7.04
C GLU A 205 -18.98 -13.41 7.65
N THR A 206 -17.85 -14.11 7.66
CA THR A 206 -16.56 -13.59 8.13
C THR A 206 -15.94 -12.58 7.14
N ARG A 207 -16.49 -12.50 5.93
CA ARG A 207 -16.06 -11.59 4.86
C ARG A 207 -16.89 -10.31 4.81
N ILE A 208 -17.82 -10.12 5.75
CA ILE A 208 -18.63 -8.91 5.84
C ILE A 208 -17.84 -7.80 6.53
N ILE A 209 -17.67 -6.68 5.82
CA ILE A 209 -17.19 -5.42 6.38
C ILE A 209 -18.41 -4.64 6.89
N PRO A 210 -18.46 -4.31 8.20
CA PRO A 210 -19.47 -3.41 8.71
C PRO A 210 -19.18 -1.99 8.21
N MET A 211 -20.20 -1.33 7.65
CA MET A 211 -20.07 -0.02 7.02
C MET A 211 -21.05 0.97 7.63
N ALA A 212 -20.52 2.02 8.23
CA ALA A 212 -21.28 3.17 8.74
C ALA A 212 -22.31 3.65 7.71
N GLU A 213 -23.54 3.95 8.14
CA GLU A 213 -24.62 4.41 7.24
C GLU A 213 -24.23 5.61 6.38
N THR A 214 -23.39 6.51 6.89
CA THR A 214 -22.89 7.70 6.17
C THR A 214 -21.93 7.37 5.03
N VAL A 215 -21.25 6.22 5.11
CA VAL A 215 -20.39 5.69 4.05
C VAL A 215 -21.23 4.82 3.11
N PHE A 216 -22.12 4.00 3.68
CA PHE A 216 -23.02 3.13 2.93
C PHE A 216 -23.92 3.93 1.97
N SER A 217 -24.44 5.08 2.40
CA SER A 217 -25.30 5.96 1.60
C SER A 217 -24.60 6.60 0.39
N GLN A 218 -23.29 6.43 0.25
CA GLN A 218 -22.52 6.95 -0.89
C GLN A 218 -22.46 5.96 -2.05
N TYR A 219 -22.84 4.70 -1.81
CA TYR A 219 -22.96 3.70 -2.86
C TYR A 219 -24.34 3.79 -3.53
N SER A 220 -24.40 3.29 -4.76
CA SER A 220 -25.69 3.08 -5.45
C SER A 220 -26.17 1.64 -5.26
N ILE A 221 -27.47 1.41 -5.22
CA ILE A 221 -28.05 0.08 -5.10
C ILE A 221 -28.34 -0.47 -6.50
N GLY A 222 -27.72 -1.60 -6.85
CA GLY A 222 -27.91 -2.29 -8.12
C GLY A 222 -28.96 -3.41 -8.05
N ALA A 223 -29.09 -4.15 -9.16
CA ALA A 223 -29.94 -5.33 -9.22
C ALA A 223 -29.50 -6.38 -8.18
N PRO A 224 -30.44 -7.09 -7.52
CA PRO A 224 -30.10 -8.13 -6.56
C PRO A 224 -29.34 -9.29 -7.22
N ILE A 225 -28.74 -10.13 -6.38
CA ILE A 225 -28.10 -11.38 -6.74
C ILE A 225 -29.01 -12.49 -6.22
N GLU A 226 -29.68 -13.18 -7.13
CA GLU A 226 -30.63 -14.25 -6.85
C GLU A 226 -29.99 -15.64 -7.04
N SER A 227 -28.94 -15.71 -7.85
CA SER A 227 -28.11 -16.88 -8.12
C SER A 227 -26.62 -16.52 -8.21
N ALA A 228 -25.73 -17.52 -8.04
CA ALA A 228 -24.29 -17.33 -8.18
C ALA A 228 -23.86 -16.94 -9.61
N LEU A 229 -24.73 -17.11 -10.61
CA LEU A 229 -24.45 -16.67 -11.99
C LEU A 229 -24.65 -15.16 -12.18
N ASP A 230 -25.38 -14.49 -11.27
CA ASP A 230 -25.70 -13.06 -11.42
C ASP A 230 -24.52 -12.16 -11.05
N TYR A 231 -23.46 -12.71 -10.44
CA TYR A 231 -22.32 -11.98 -9.93
C TYR A 231 -21.03 -12.80 -10.11
N ASN A 232 -20.06 -12.23 -10.82
CA ASN A 232 -18.77 -12.88 -11.06
C ASN A 232 -17.67 -12.07 -10.37
N ILE A 233 -17.07 -12.66 -9.33
CA ILE A 233 -16.05 -12.02 -8.49
C ILE A 233 -14.87 -11.52 -9.33
N ASP A 234 -14.41 -12.32 -10.29
CA ASP A 234 -13.21 -12.00 -11.06
C ASP A 234 -13.48 -10.90 -12.09
N VAL A 235 -14.67 -10.88 -12.68
CA VAL A 235 -15.12 -9.77 -13.54
C VAL A 235 -15.18 -8.46 -12.75
N GLU A 236 -15.73 -8.49 -11.54
CA GLU A 236 -15.84 -7.30 -10.69
C GLU A 236 -14.46 -6.80 -10.24
N ARG A 237 -13.55 -7.71 -9.87
CA ARG A 237 -12.15 -7.38 -9.54
C ARG A 237 -11.39 -6.84 -10.75
N GLY A 238 -11.57 -7.45 -11.91
CA GLY A 238 -10.96 -7.03 -13.17
C GLY A 238 -11.47 -5.67 -13.64
N ALA A 239 -12.76 -5.38 -13.45
CA ALA A 239 -13.34 -4.06 -13.74
C ALA A 239 -12.85 -2.96 -12.78
N ALA A 240 -12.27 -3.33 -11.64
CA ALA A 240 -11.78 -2.43 -10.60
C ALA A 240 -10.36 -2.80 -10.15
N PHE A 241 -9.45 -2.95 -11.13
CA PHE A 241 -8.05 -3.31 -10.87
C PHE A 241 -7.25 -2.21 -10.16
N SER A 242 -7.69 -0.94 -10.25
CA SER A 242 -7.13 0.17 -9.48
C SER A 242 -8.22 1.10 -8.96
N ILE A 243 -7.89 1.90 -7.94
CA ILE A 243 -8.82 2.91 -7.41
C ILE A 243 -9.12 3.98 -8.46
N ASN A 244 -8.16 4.35 -9.32
CA ASN A 244 -8.41 5.27 -10.43
C ASN A 244 -9.52 4.74 -11.35
N VAL A 245 -9.47 3.46 -11.71
CA VAL A 245 -10.45 2.81 -12.58
C VAL A 245 -11.81 2.70 -11.90
N ASP A 246 -11.85 2.25 -10.64
CA ASP A 246 -13.10 2.17 -9.88
C ASP A 246 -13.76 3.56 -9.69
N LYS A 247 -12.95 4.62 -9.66
CA LYS A 247 -13.44 6.02 -9.61
C LYS A 247 -13.73 6.62 -10.98
N GLY A 248 -13.51 5.89 -12.07
CA GLY A 248 -13.68 6.40 -13.44
C GLY A 248 -12.73 7.54 -13.78
N VAL A 249 -11.58 7.61 -13.09
CA VAL A 249 -10.57 8.66 -13.25
C VAL A 249 -9.50 8.15 -14.21
N VAL A 250 -9.53 8.64 -15.44
CA VAL A 250 -8.50 8.34 -16.46
C VAL A 250 -7.59 9.55 -16.62
N SER A 251 -6.27 9.33 -16.65
CA SER A 251 -5.29 10.39 -16.94
C SER A 251 -5.54 10.98 -18.33
N THR A 252 -5.96 12.24 -18.41
CA THR A 252 -5.99 13.00 -19.68
C THR A 252 -4.65 13.65 -20.02
N LYS A 253 -3.57 13.32 -19.29
CA LYS A 253 -2.21 13.77 -19.62
C LYS A 253 -1.33 12.59 -20.02
N VAL A 254 -1.25 12.36 -21.33
CA VAL A 254 -0.04 11.81 -21.94
C VAL A 254 1.10 12.78 -21.62
N PRO A 255 2.23 12.34 -21.04
CA PRO A 255 3.41 13.19 -20.94
C PRO A 255 3.89 13.50 -22.36
N THR A 256 3.69 14.75 -22.82
CA THR A 256 4.43 15.27 -23.97
C THR A 256 5.90 15.40 -23.54
N TYR A 257 6.72 14.41 -23.86
CA TYR A 257 8.17 14.57 -23.75
C TYR A 257 8.67 15.35 -24.96
N GLY A 258 9.29 16.49 -24.65
CA GLY A 258 9.94 17.34 -25.63
C GLY A 258 11.09 16.60 -26.28
N ASN A 259 10.92 16.30 -27.56
CA ASN A 259 11.96 16.37 -28.59
C ASN A 259 11.27 16.39 -29.95
N GLY A 260 10.85 17.58 -30.38
CA GLY A 260 10.97 18.04 -31.77
C GLY A 260 10.42 17.24 -32.95
N ILE A 261 9.67 16.15 -32.76
CA ILE A 261 8.90 15.51 -33.81
C ILE A 261 7.43 15.67 -33.51
N ASN A 262 6.88 16.67 -34.18
CA ASN A 262 5.46 16.96 -34.26
C ASN A 262 4.78 15.77 -34.95
N PHE A 263 4.24 14.81 -34.21
CA PHE A 263 3.08 14.08 -34.71
C PHE A 263 1.92 15.06 -34.62
N GLY A 264 1.87 15.94 -35.62
CA GLY A 264 0.71 16.75 -35.87
C GLY A 264 -0.48 15.82 -35.90
N ILE A 265 -1.38 16.01 -34.94
CA ILE A 265 -2.78 15.68 -35.13
C ILE A 265 -3.18 16.45 -36.39
N LEU A 266 -3.16 15.78 -37.54
CA LEU A 266 -3.90 16.22 -38.70
C LEU A 266 -5.38 16.04 -38.33
N ILE A 267 -5.95 17.07 -37.69
CA ILE A 267 -7.35 17.39 -37.94
C ILE A 267 -7.36 18.06 -39.31
N THR A 268 -7.35 17.24 -40.36
CA THR A 268 -7.77 17.67 -41.69
C THR A 268 -8.60 16.57 -42.31
N ASP A 269 -9.90 16.85 -42.32
CA ASP A 269 -10.87 16.44 -43.33
C ASP A 269 -11.20 14.95 -43.43
N GLY A 270 -12.48 14.67 -43.68
CA GLY A 270 -13.05 13.34 -43.70
C GLY A 270 -12.26 12.35 -44.55
N SER A 271 -11.69 11.34 -43.91
CA SER A 271 -11.18 10.14 -44.55
C SER A 271 -11.74 8.93 -43.82
N THR A 272 -12.66 8.24 -44.50
CA THR A 272 -13.20 6.93 -44.12
C THR A 272 -12.16 5.82 -44.36
N ALA A 273 -10.94 5.99 -43.86
CA ALA A 273 -9.96 4.91 -43.90
C ALA A 273 -10.28 3.95 -42.75
N ALA A 274 -10.75 2.75 -43.11
CA ALA A 274 -11.01 1.64 -42.20
C ALA A 274 -9.74 1.32 -41.39
N ASP A 275 -9.90 1.02 -40.10
CA ASP A 275 -8.82 0.52 -39.24
C ASP A 275 -8.12 -0.67 -39.91
N GLN A 276 -6.80 -0.75 -39.77
CA GLN A 276 -5.94 -1.79 -40.36
C GLN A 276 -5.11 -2.52 -39.30
N LEU A 277 -5.17 -2.13 -38.03
CA LEU A 277 -4.42 -2.78 -36.95
C LEU A 277 -5.30 -3.82 -36.27
N ALA A 278 -4.68 -4.95 -35.90
CA ALA A 278 -5.36 -5.99 -35.14
C ALA A 278 -5.29 -5.68 -33.63
N PRO A 279 -6.30 -6.11 -32.85
CA PRO A 279 -6.34 -5.83 -31.42
C PRO A 279 -5.19 -6.53 -30.69
N GLU A 280 -4.48 -5.84 -29.81
CA GLU A 280 -3.40 -6.39 -29.01
C GLU A 280 -3.97 -7.22 -27.85
N ILE A 281 -3.74 -8.54 -27.84
CA ILE A 281 -4.21 -9.42 -26.77
C ILE A 281 -3.23 -9.42 -25.60
N SER A 282 -3.74 -9.22 -24.38
CA SER A 282 -2.93 -9.22 -23.14
C SER A 282 -3.66 -9.85 -21.95
N SER A 283 -2.96 -10.02 -20.82
CA SER A 283 -3.54 -10.41 -19.53
C SER A 283 -4.34 -11.71 -19.55
N ILE A 284 -3.81 -12.70 -20.26
CA ILE A 284 -4.42 -14.02 -20.41
C ILE A 284 -4.34 -14.75 -19.07
N MET A 285 -5.50 -15.15 -18.54
CA MET A 285 -5.61 -15.99 -17.36
C MET A 285 -6.49 -17.19 -17.67
N ILE A 286 -6.07 -18.34 -17.16
CA ILE A 286 -6.85 -19.57 -17.14
C ILE A 286 -7.35 -19.69 -15.70
N ILE A 287 -8.64 -19.46 -15.51
CA ILE A 287 -9.29 -19.51 -14.19
C ILE A 287 -9.90 -20.91 -14.03
N ASP A 288 -9.69 -21.47 -12.83
CA ASP A 288 -9.59 -22.91 -12.60
C ASP A 288 -10.76 -23.74 -13.17
N ALA A 289 -10.39 -24.89 -13.71
CA ALA A 289 -11.20 -25.71 -14.59
C ALA A 289 -12.07 -26.68 -13.78
N GLY A 290 -13.38 -26.45 -13.70
CA GLY A 290 -14.31 -27.46 -13.20
C GLY A 290 -14.16 -28.81 -13.92
N PRO A 291 -14.74 -29.92 -13.43
CA PRO A 291 -14.56 -31.25 -14.01
C PRO A 291 -14.99 -31.37 -15.48
N GLY A 292 -15.68 -30.38 -16.05
CA GLY A 292 -15.99 -30.32 -17.47
C GLY A 292 -16.07 -28.89 -18.00
N SER A 293 -15.40 -27.93 -17.38
CA SER A 293 -15.43 -26.54 -17.82
C SER A 293 -14.14 -25.80 -17.52
N VAL A 294 -13.88 -24.69 -18.22
CA VAL A 294 -12.79 -23.75 -17.93
C VAL A 294 -13.25 -22.33 -18.25
N SER A 295 -12.75 -21.34 -17.49
CA SER A 295 -12.88 -19.94 -17.86
C SER A 295 -11.53 -19.41 -18.32
N VAL A 296 -11.51 -18.85 -19.53
CA VAL A 296 -10.32 -18.20 -20.11
C VAL A 296 -10.63 -16.72 -20.26
N THR A 297 -9.84 -15.87 -19.63
CA THR A 297 -10.03 -14.41 -19.68
C THR A 297 -8.81 -13.72 -20.28
N TRP A 298 -9.03 -12.66 -21.05
CA TRP A 298 -7.97 -11.80 -21.58
C TRP A 298 -8.50 -10.38 -21.84
N MET A 299 -7.62 -9.46 -22.18
CA MET A 299 -7.97 -8.09 -22.57
C MET A 299 -7.47 -7.76 -23.97
N THR A 300 -8.11 -6.78 -24.60
CA THR A 300 -7.65 -6.13 -25.83
C THR A 300 -7.55 -4.62 -25.65
N ASP A 301 -6.65 -3.97 -26.40
CA ASP A 301 -6.46 -2.51 -26.42
C ASP A 301 -7.60 -1.76 -27.12
N GLU A 302 -8.45 -2.48 -27.86
CA GLU A 302 -9.67 -1.97 -28.51
C GLU A 302 -10.80 -3.00 -28.49
N PRO A 303 -12.08 -2.60 -28.67
CA PRO A 303 -13.20 -3.53 -28.64
C PRO A 303 -13.07 -4.61 -29.71
N ALA A 304 -12.92 -5.87 -29.31
CA ALA A 304 -12.68 -7.01 -30.19
C ALA A 304 -13.70 -8.13 -29.97
N SER A 305 -13.80 -9.06 -30.92
CA SER A 305 -14.55 -10.31 -30.72
C SER A 305 -13.81 -11.29 -29.81
N THR A 306 -14.54 -12.26 -29.27
CA THR A 306 -14.03 -13.32 -28.41
C THR A 306 -14.08 -14.65 -29.16
N VAL A 307 -12.93 -15.26 -29.46
CA VAL A 307 -12.89 -16.60 -30.03
C VAL A 307 -11.83 -17.44 -29.32
N VAL A 308 -12.20 -18.63 -28.85
CA VAL A 308 -11.26 -19.64 -28.35
C VAL A 308 -11.43 -20.90 -29.19
N GLU A 309 -10.37 -21.34 -29.86
CA GLU A 309 -10.33 -22.65 -30.53
C GLU A 309 -9.56 -23.63 -29.63
N TYR A 310 -10.14 -24.79 -29.32
CA TYR A 310 -9.58 -25.74 -28.35
C TYR A 310 -9.74 -27.20 -28.81
N GLY A 311 -8.92 -28.10 -28.26
CA GLY A 311 -8.92 -29.52 -28.57
C GLY A 311 -8.01 -30.31 -27.65
N ILE A 312 -8.09 -31.65 -27.69
CA ILE A 312 -7.27 -32.54 -26.85
C ILE A 312 -5.90 -32.88 -27.47
N ASN A 313 -5.68 -32.46 -28.72
CA ASN A 313 -4.43 -32.61 -29.46
C ASN A 313 -3.85 -31.22 -29.74
N ILE A 314 -2.57 -31.03 -29.48
CA ILE A 314 -1.88 -29.74 -29.68
C ILE A 314 -1.91 -29.25 -31.15
N ASP A 315 -1.97 -30.18 -32.10
CA ASP A 315 -1.99 -29.89 -33.53
C ASP A 315 -3.42 -29.75 -34.11
N GLU A 316 -4.47 -30.03 -33.32
CA GLU A 316 -5.86 -30.08 -33.79
C GLU A 316 -6.85 -29.44 -32.81
N TYR A 317 -7.17 -28.16 -33.05
CA TYR A 317 -8.22 -27.41 -32.34
C TYR A 317 -9.58 -27.66 -33.00
N ASN A 318 -10.24 -28.77 -32.67
CA ASN A 318 -11.47 -29.23 -33.34
C ASN A 318 -12.78 -28.64 -32.75
N LEU A 319 -12.70 -27.89 -31.65
CA LEU A 319 -13.82 -27.23 -31.00
C LEU A 319 -13.57 -25.72 -30.94
N ASN A 320 -14.64 -24.94 -30.82
CA ASN A 320 -14.53 -23.50 -30.59
C ASN A 320 -15.60 -22.95 -29.66
N TYR A 321 -15.25 -21.86 -28.98
CA TYR A 321 -16.13 -20.95 -28.27
C TYR A 321 -16.08 -19.62 -29.00
N VAL A 322 -17.24 -19.04 -29.31
CA VAL A 322 -17.34 -17.77 -30.02
C VAL A 322 -18.34 -16.88 -29.29
N ASP A 323 -17.93 -15.67 -28.98
CA ASP A 323 -18.80 -14.58 -28.58
C ASP A 323 -18.54 -13.37 -29.51
N ALA A 324 -19.62 -12.90 -30.12
CA ALA A 324 -19.62 -11.87 -31.14
C ALA A 324 -19.68 -10.45 -30.54
N GLU A 325 -19.94 -10.34 -29.23
CA GLU A 325 -19.93 -9.05 -28.53
C GLU A 325 -18.53 -8.45 -28.53
N ARG A 326 -18.48 -7.16 -28.84
CA ARG A 326 -17.22 -6.44 -29.02
C ARG A 326 -16.85 -5.74 -27.73
N THR A 327 -15.91 -6.30 -27.00
CA THR A 327 -15.49 -5.81 -25.68
C THR A 327 -13.96 -5.71 -25.61
N THR A 328 -13.46 -5.00 -24.61
CA THR A 328 -12.01 -4.95 -24.31
C THR A 328 -11.62 -5.92 -23.19
N VAL A 329 -12.60 -6.58 -22.58
CA VAL A 329 -12.43 -7.56 -21.50
C VAL A 329 -13.20 -8.80 -21.88
N HIS A 330 -12.48 -9.87 -22.16
CA HIS A 330 -13.01 -11.10 -22.70
C HIS A 330 -13.09 -12.16 -21.60
N ASN A 331 -14.18 -12.95 -21.64
CA ASN A 331 -14.35 -14.12 -20.81
C ASN A 331 -15.00 -15.22 -21.64
N ALA A 332 -14.24 -16.28 -21.92
CA ALA A 332 -14.72 -17.48 -22.58
C ALA A 332 -14.96 -18.57 -21.53
N ILE A 333 -16.23 -18.92 -21.31
CA ILE A 333 -16.62 -20.04 -20.44
C ILE A 333 -16.87 -21.25 -21.32
N ILE A 334 -15.91 -22.17 -21.34
CA ILE A 334 -15.97 -23.38 -22.16
C ILE A 334 -16.50 -24.50 -21.28
N ASN A 335 -17.58 -25.17 -21.72
CA ASN A 335 -18.26 -26.24 -20.98
C ASN A 335 -18.18 -27.58 -21.75
N ASP A 336 -18.75 -28.63 -21.17
CA ASP A 336 -18.85 -29.97 -21.75
C ASP A 336 -17.50 -30.62 -22.11
N LEU A 337 -16.45 -30.25 -21.37
CA LEU A 337 -15.12 -30.82 -21.52
C LEU A 337 -15.02 -32.21 -20.90
N GLN A 338 -14.18 -33.07 -21.49
CA GLN A 338 -13.84 -34.37 -20.93
C GLN A 338 -13.09 -34.17 -19.61
N LYS A 339 -13.41 -34.98 -18.61
CA LYS A 339 -12.76 -34.99 -17.29
C LYS A 339 -11.31 -35.47 -17.39
N ASP A 340 -10.46 -35.03 -16.48
CA ASP A 340 -9.06 -35.46 -16.38
C ASP A 340 -8.26 -35.36 -17.69
N THR A 341 -8.59 -34.38 -18.52
CA THR A 341 -8.12 -34.32 -19.90
C THR A 341 -7.37 -33.01 -20.15
N ASN A 342 -6.20 -33.11 -20.77
CA ASN A 342 -5.46 -31.95 -21.26
C ASN A 342 -6.17 -31.38 -22.48
N TYR A 343 -6.42 -30.08 -22.45
CA TYR A 343 -6.93 -29.31 -23.56
C TYR A 343 -5.90 -28.26 -23.96
N TYR A 344 -5.57 -28.25 -25.24
CA TYR A 344 -4.78 -27.22 -25.90
C TYR A 344 -5.74 -26.22 -26.52
N PHE A 345 -5.43 -24.94 -26.42
CA PHE A 345 -6.27 -23.91 -27.00
C PHE A 345 -5.48 -22.71 -27.52
N LYS A 346 -6.14 -21.95 -28.39
CA LYS A 346 -5.68 -20.67 -28.89
C LYS A 346 -6.79 -19.63 -28.83
N ILE A 347 -6.40 -18.39 -28.59
CA ILE A 347 -7.29 -17.24 -28.46
C ILE A 347 -7.19 -16.41 -29.74
N LYS A 348 -8.33 -15.90 -30.19
CA LYS A 348 -8.48 -15.04 -31.35
C LYS A 348 -9.39 -13.86 -31.01
N SER A 349 -8.97 -12.67 -31.40
CA SER A 349 -9.75 -11.45 -31.25
C SER A 349 -9.66 -10.62 -32.51
N ALA A 350 -10.81 -10.22 -33.06
CA ALA A 350 -10.89 -9.41 -34.27
C ALA A 350 -11.59 -8.08 -34.03
N ASP A 351 -11.05 -7.00 -34.58
CA ASP A 351 -11.65 -5.65 -34.54
C ASP A 351 -12.91 -5.56 -35.46
N ALA A 352 -13.56 -4.38 -35.53
CA ALA A 352 -14.78 -4.19 -36.33
C ALA A 352 -14.51 -4.25 -37.84
N ASN A 353 -13.25 -4.07 -38.20
CA ASN A 353 -12.72 -4.09 -39.56
C ASN A 353 -12.13 -5.46 -39.93
N SER A 354 -12.31 -6.47 -39.07
CA SER A 354 -11.84 -7.86 -39.21
C SER A 354 -10.31 -8.02 -39.18
N ASN A 355 -9.58 -7.05 -38.64
CA ASN A 355 -8.17 -7.21 -38.30
C ASN A 355 -8.07 -8.17 -37.12
N LEU A 356 -7.31 -9.26 -37.28
CA LEU A 356 -7.32 -10.41 -36.37
C LEU A 356 -5.96 -10.58 -35.69
N ASN A 357 -5.96 -10.70 -34.36
CA ASN A 357 -4.83 -11.20 -33.59
C ASN A 357 -5.14 -12.59 -33.04
N SER A 358 -4.13 -13.46 -33.00
CA SER A 358 -4.27 -14.85 -32.54
C SER A 358 -3.03 -15.24 -31.74
N LEU A 359 -3.25 -15.81 -30.55
CA LEU A 359 -2.20 -16.39 -29.71
C LEU A 359 -2.51 -17.87 -29.48
N GLU A 360 -1.51 -18.73 -29.61
CA GLU A 360 -1.68 -20.20 -29.64
C GLU A 360 -0.84 -20.94 -28.60
N ASP A 361 -1.04 -22.26 -28.52
CA ASP A 361 -0.30 -23.22 -27.68
C ASP A 361 -0.49 -23.07 -26.15
N PHE A 362 -1.63 -22.55 -25.70
CA PHE A 362 -2.00 -22.59 -24.29
C PHE A 362 -2.53 -23.97 -23.90
N VAL A 363 -2.35 -24.36 -22.64
CA VAL A 363 -2.79 -25.67 -22.12
C VAL A 363 -3.45 -25.54 -20.75
N PHE A 364 -4.52 -26.30 -20.54
CA PHE A 364 -5.12 -26.54 -19.23
C PHE A 364 -5.54 -28.01 -19.10
N ARG A 365 -5.79 -28.48 -17.87
CA ARG A 365 -6.29 -29.82 -17.61
C ARG A 365 -7.58 -29.74 -16.79
N THR A 366 -8.62 -30.43 -17.22
CA THR A 366 -9.88 -30.54 -16.46
C THR A 366 -9.73 -31.49 -15.28
N PHE A 367 -10.47 -31.25 -14.19
CA PHE A 367 -10.42 -32.13 -13.01
C PHE A 367 -11.18 -33.45 -13.19
N ASN A 368 -10.83 -34.44 -12.36
CA ASN A 368 -11.54 -35.70 -12.25
C ASN A 368 -12.50 -35.69 -11.05
N TYR A 369 -13.75 -35.22 -11.23
CA TYR A 369 -14.78 -35.36 -10.19
C TYR A 369 -16.00 -36.15 -10.71
N ALA A 370 -16.47 -37.10 -9.90
CA ALA A 370 -17.77 -37.75 -10.12
C ALA A 370 -18.90 -36.73 -9.93
N ALA A 371 -19.99 -36.85 -10.71
CA ALA A 371 -21.14 -35.96 -10.55
C ALA A 371 -21.77 -36.18 -9.16
N GLY A 372 -21.79 -35.13 -8.32
CA GLY A 372 -22.46 -35.14 -7.01
C GLY A 372 -21.54 -35.11 -5.77
N VAL A 373 -20.23 -34.89 -5.92
CA VAL A 373 -19.32 -34.59 -4.80
C VAL A 373 -18.72 -33.19 -4.99
N SER A 374 -18.94 -32.33 -3.99
CA SER A 374 -18.26 -31.03 -3.82
C SER A 374 -16.74 -31.27 -3.74
N PRO A 375 -15.86 -30.36 -4.22
CA PRO A 375 -14.41 -30.55 -4.18
C PRO A 375 -13.91 -30.94 -2.78
N PRO A 376 -12.80 -31.69 -2.66
CA PRO A 376 -12.10 -31.76 -1.39
C PRO A 376 -11.75 -30.33 -0.99
N TYR A 377 -12.32 -29.89 0.13
CA TYR A 377 -11.86 -28.69 0.83
C TYR A 377 -10.35 -28.77 1.00
N ASP A 378 -9.66 -27.64 0.92
CA ASP A 378 -8.25 -27.57 1.29
C ASP A 378 -8.07 -28.17 2.70
N GLN A 379 -7.04 -28.99 2.86
CA GLN A 379 -6.66 -29.61 4.13
C GLN A 379 -5.21 -29.27 4.53
N GLU A 380 -4.48 -28.59 3.67
CA GLU A 380 -3.10 -28.18 3.94
C GLU A 380 -3.14 -26.85 4.69
N ALA A 381 -2.29 -26.71 5.71
CA ALA A 381 -2.18 -25.47 6.45
C ALA A 381 -1.19 -24.52 5.76
N PRO A 382 -1.38 -23.20 5.88
CA PRO A 382 -0.48 -22.24 5.28
C PRO A 382 0.95 -22.39 5.82
N THR A 383 1.92 -22.47 4.93
CA THR A 383 3.34 -22.46 5.29
C THR A 383 3.76 -21.03 5.63
N ILE A 384 4.15 -20.81 6.89
CA ILE A 384 4.59 -19.49 7.39
C ILE A 384 6.12 -19.34 7.25
N TYR A 385 6.56 -18.26 6.61
CA TYR A 385 7.98 -17.92 6.43
C TYR A 385 8.25 -16.39 6.52
N ASN A 386 9.53 -16.00 6.45
CA ASN A 386 9.99 -14.58 6.53
C ASN A 386 9.49 -13.81 7.76
N ILE A 387 9.46 -14.45 8.93
CA ILE A 387 9.00 -13.84 10.19
C ILE A 387 10.04 -12.83 10.68
N ASN A 388 9.64 -11.58 10.84
CA ASN A 388 10.49 -10.50 11.35
C ASN A 388 9.66 -9.44 12.10
N HIS A 389 10.32 -8.48 12.73
CA HIS A 389 9.72 -7.32 13.37
C HIS A 389 10.37 -6.02 12.88
N SER A 390 9.61 -4.93 12.86
CA SER A 390 10.09 -3.62 12.40
C SER A 390 9.48 -2.47 13.20
N SER A 391 10.07 -1.28 13.03
CA SER A 391 9.56 -0.03 13.62
C SER A 391 9.32 -0.12 15.14
N VAL A 392 10.19 -0.87 15.82
CA VAL A 392 10.13 -1.08 17.27
C VAL A 392 10.51 0.21 17.98
N ASN A 393 9.64 0.69 18.86
CA ASN A 393 9.93 1.82 19.73
C ASN A 393 9.56 1.50 21.18
N GLN A 394 9.36 2.52 22.01
CA GLN A 394 9.13 2.39 23.44
C GLN A 394 7.80 1.68 23.78
N THR A 395 6.78 1.82 22.94
CA THR A 395 5.41 1.40 23.26
C THR A 395 4.73 0.57 22.16
N ARG A 396 5.39 0.40 21.02
CA ARG A 396 4.85 -0.38 19.90
C ARG A 396 5.92 -1.09 19.07
N ALA A 397 5.49 -2.12 18.37
CA ALA A 397 6.28 -2.88 17.40
C ALA A 397 5.37 -3.43 16.30
N TRP A 398 5.88 -3.55 15.07
CA TRP A 398 5.20 -4.30 14.02
C TRP A 398 5.82 -5.71 13.92
N VAL A 399 4.96 -6.72 13.79
CA VAL A 399 5.34 -8.11 13.51
C VAL A 399 4.86 -8.46 12.11
N LYS A 400 5.76 -8.99 11.26
CA LYS A 400 5.52 -9.26 9.84
C LYS A 400 5.91 -10.68 9.48
N TRP A 401 5.17 -11.30 8.58
CA TRP A 401 5.49 -12.61 8.00
C TRP A 401 4.79 -12.80 6.65
N THR A 402 5.08 -13.92 5.99
CA THR A 402 4.49 -14.31 4.71
C THR A 402 3.96 -15.74 4.76
N THR A 403 2.92 -16.03 4.00
CA THR A 403 2.40 -17.37 3.73
C THR A 403 2.39 -17.69 2.25
N ASN A 404 2.42 -18.98 1.90
CA ASN A 404 2.32 -19.46 0.51
C ASN A 404 0.91 -19.27 -0.08
N GLU A 405 -0.09 -18.99 0.75
CA GLU A 405 -1.49 -18.83 0.38
C GLU A 405 -2.19 -17.78 1.26
N PRO A 406 -3.33 -17.20 0.82
CA PRO A 406 -4.04 -16.22 1.62
C PRO A 406 -4.51 -16.77 2.97
N ALA A 407 -4.02 -16.19 4.06
CA ALA A 407 -4.37 -16.63 5.41
C ALA A 407 -4.65 -15.45 6.35
N THR A 408 -5.32 -15.73 7.46
CA THR A 408 -5.55 -14.81 8.58
C THR A 408 -4.24 -14.54 9.32
N SER A 409 -4.23 -13.52 10.19
CA SER A 409 -3.03 -13.10 10.91
C SER A 409 -3.28 -13.03 12.42
N ILE A 410 -2.53 -13.77 13.22
CA ILE A 410 -2.61 -13.71 14.68
C ILE A 410 -1.19 -13.58 15.25
N VAL A 411 -0.99 -12.63 16.16
CA VAL A 411 0.22 -12.52 16.98
C VAL A 411 -0.16 -12.67 18.44
N GLU A 412 0.34 -13.73 19.07
CA GLU A 412 0.28 -13.93 20.51
C GLU A 412 1.63 -13.49 21.10
N TYR A 413 1.63 -12.70 22.19
CA TYR A 413 2.85 -12.14 22.76
C TYR A 413 2.82 -12.04 24.29
N GLY A 414 4.00 -12.04 24.90
CA GLY A 414 4.17 -12.08 26.35
C GLY A 414 5.59 -11.75 26.81
N LEU A 415 5.81 -11.71 28.12
CA LEU A 415 7.10 -11.39 28.74
C LEU A 415 7.96 -12.62 29.01
N VAL A 416 7.40 -13.82 28.84
CA VAL A 416 8.05 -15.11 29.10
C VAL A 416 7.93 -15.95 27.85
N GLU A 417 9.04 -16.51 27.38
CA GLU A 417 9.09 -17.40 26.22
C GLU A 417 8.12 -18.58 26.39
N GLY A 418 7.31 -18.85 25.37
CA GLY A 418 6.27 -19.89 25.41
C GLY A 418 5.04 -19.57 26.25
N SER A 419 4.94 -18.38 26.85
CA SER A 419 3.79 -17.93 27.65
C SER A 419 3.25 -16.59 27.14
N TYR A 420 2.28 -16.67 26.23
CA TYR A 420 1.65 -15.52 25.58
C TYR A 420 0.36 -15.11 26.28
N THR A 421 0.38 -13.96 26.95
CA THR A 421 -0.76 -13.47 27.74
C THR A 421 -1.58 -12.40 27.02
N LYS A 422 -1.12 -11.94 25.86
CA LYS A 422 -1.79 -10.96 25.01
C LYS A 422 -1.86 -11.50 23.58
N ALA A 423 -2.87 -11.07 22.83
CA ALA A 423 -3.00 -11.40 21.43
C ALA A 423 -3.57 -10.22 20.65
N THR A 424 -3.10 -10.06 19.42
CA THR A 424 -3.68 -9.16 18.41
C THR A 424 -3.91 -9.98 17.14
N SER A 425 -5.04 -9.77 16.48
CA SER A 425 -5.41 -10.55 15.30
C SER A 425 -6.04 -9.71 14.21
N SER A 426 -5.99 -10.25 13.00
CA SER A 426 -6.62 -9.77 11.78
C SER A 426 -7.25 -10.98 11.07
N SER A 427 -8.54 -10.89 10.77
CA SER A 427 -9.25 -11.91 9.98
C SER A 427 -9.10 -11.71 8.46
N TYR A 428 -8.29 -10.76 8.01
CA TYR A 428 -8.03 -10.54 6.58
C TYR A 428 -7.13 -11.66 6.05
N LEU A 429 -7.59 -12.31 4.96
CA LEU A 429 -6.80 -13.27 4.21
C LEU A 429 -5.81 -12.51 3.32
N SER A 430 -4.52 -12.69 3.58
CA SER A 430 -3.41 -12.11 2.81
C SER A 430 -2.25 -13.09 2.78
N GLN A 431 -1.37 -12.98 1.79
CA GLN A 431 -0.08 -13.67 1.79
C GLN A 431 1.00 -12.86 2.52
N LYS A 432 0.82 -11.55 2.67
CA LYS A 432 1.71 -10.65 3.41
C LYS A 432 1.01 -10.18 4.67
N HIS A 433 1.59 -10.45 5.83
CA HIS A 433 0.98 -10.18 7.13
C HIS A 433 1.76 -9.09 7.87
N SER A 434 1.02 -8.22 8.54
CA SER A 434 1.58 -7.14 9.36
C SER A 434 0.62 -6.83 10.52
N ILE A 435 1.08 -7.05 11.75
CA ILE A 435 0.30 -6.80 12.97
C ILE A 435 1.04 -5.79 13.85
N LEU A 436 0.34 -4.71 14.21
CA LEU A 436 0.82 -3.71 15.15
C LEU A 436 0.54 -4.19 16.59
N LEU A 437 1.58 -4.21 17.42
CA LEU A 437 1.49 -4.38 18.85
C LEU A 437 1.62 -3.02 19.51
N GLU A 438 0.66 -2.63 20.36
CA GLU A 438 0.64 -1.35 21.08
C GLU A 438 0.55 -1.55 22.60
N GLY A 439 0.80 -0.48 23.36
CA GLY A 439 0.74 -0.53 24.83
C GLY A 439 1.83 -1.44 25.43
N LEU A 440 2.99 -1.48 24.77
CA LEU A 440 4.18 -2.19 25.25
C LEU A 440 4.92 -1.36 26.31
N ASN A 441 5.62 -2.03 27.20
CA ASN A 441 6.48 -1.38 28.18
C ASN A 441 7.84 -1.03 27.54
N PRO A 442 8.41 0.15 27.80
CA PRO A 442 9.75 0.51 27.32
C PRO A 442 10.85 -0.42 27.87
N GLY A 443 11.95 -0.58 27.13
CA GLY A 443 13.12 -1.36 27.56
C GLY A 443 12.86 -2.84 27.88
N THR A 444 11.80 -3.41 27.32
CA THR A 444 11.24 -4.70 27.72
C THR A 444 11.32 -5.69 26.57
N THR A 445 11.83 -6.90 26.85
CA THR A 445 11.81 -8.02 25.91
C THR A 445 10.41 -8.63 25.84
N TYR A 446 9.88 -8.74 24.62
CA TYR A 446 8.65 -9.44 24.32
C TYR A 446 8.94 -10.66 23.46
N TYR A 447 8.39 -11.80 23.87
CA TYR A 447 8.35 -13.03 23.08
C TYR A 447 7.03 -13.11 22.34
N TYR A 448 7.04 -13.64 21.13
CA TYR A 448 5.83 -13.77 20.32
C TYR A 448 5.81 -15.03 19.46
N LYS A 449 4.58 -15.45 19.18
CA LYS A 449 4.20 -16.52 18.27
C LYS A 449 3.27 -15.94 17.21
N VAL A 450 3.49 -16.32 15.96
CA VAL A 450 2.59 -15.99 14.85
C VAL A 450 1.77 -17.21 14.47
N SER A 451 0.49 -17.00 14.17
CA SER A 451 -0.39 -18.04 13.64
C SER A 451 -1.19 -17.50 12.46
N SER A 452 -1.44 -18.38 11.49
CA SER A 452 -2.21 -18.07 10.29
C SER A 452 -3.14 -19.25 9.98
N SER A 453 -4.35 -18.93 9.56
CA SER A 453 -5.33 -19.91 9.09
C SER A 453 -5.86 -19.48 7.74
N ASP A 454 -5.86 -20.40 6.78
CA ASP A 454 -6.48 -20.21 5.47
C ASP A 454 -8.01 -20.04 5.58
N GLU A 455 -8.70 -20.01 4.44
CA GLU A 455 -10.15 -19.89 4.40
C GLU A 455 -10.88 -21.11 4.98
N GLU A 456 -10.33 -22.31 4.76
CA GLU A 456 -10.82 -23.62 5.18
C GLU A 456 -10.50 -23.93 6.65
N ASN A 457 -9.68 -23.09 7.29
CA ASN A 457 -9.25 -23.09 8.70
C ASN A 457 -8.20 -24.12 9.04
N ASN A 458 -7.46 -24.56 8.05
CA ASN A 458 -6.18 -25.20 8.28
C ASN A 458 -5.25 -24.14 8.88
N ALA A 459 -4.72 -24.43 10.08
CA ALA A 459 -3.97 -23.47 10.86
C ALA A 459 -2.52 -23.92 11.02
N ALA A 460 -1.60 -22.99 10.79
CA ALA A 460 -0.19 -23.16 11.11
C ALA A 460 0.23 -22.11 12.14
N SER A 461 1.27 -22.44 12.92
CA SER A 461 1.89 -21.48 13.82
C SER A 461 3.39 -21.66 13.90
N ARG A 462 4.09 -20.56 14.19
CA ARG A 462 5.54 -20.51 14.35
C ARG A 462 5.86 -19.71 15.61
N ASP A 463 6.71 -20.29 16.45
CA ASP A 463 7.02 -19.80 17.79
C ASP A 463 8.54 -19.60 17.98
N GLY A 464 8.95 -18.97 19.08
CA GLY A 464 10.34 -18.77 19.48
C GLY A 464 10.95 -17.44 19.01
N PHE A 465 10.12 -16.44 18.70
CA PHE A 465 10.60 -15.13 18.27
C PHE A 465 10.55 -14.11 19.40
N SER A 466 11.43 -13.11 19.34
CA SER A 466 11.43 -12.01 20.31
C SER A 466 11.89 -10.70 19.71
N PHE A 467 11.54 -9.60 20.37
CA PHE A 467 12.11 -8.27 20.15
C PHE A 467 12.22 -7.52 21.49
N ILE A 468 13.00 -6.45 21.52
CA ILE A 468 13.14 -5.57 22.70
C ILE A 468 12.66 -4.17 22.35
N THR A 469 11.74 -3.61 23.14
CA THR A 469 11.31 -2.22 22.98
C THR A 469 12.45 -1.26 23.36
N THR A 470 12.47 -0.09 22.74
CA THR A 470 13.49 0.91 23.11
C THR A 470 13.23 1.45 24.51
N ASN A 471 14.29 1.87 25.22
CA ASN A 471 14.14 2.53 26.52
C ASN A 471 13.42 3.87 26.37
N LEU A 472 12.77 4.33 27.44
CA LEU A 472 12.40 5.75 27.55
C LEU A 472 13.67 6.58 27.31
N ALA A 473 13.59 7.53 26.39
CA ALA A 473 14.60 8.56 26.29
C ALA A 473 14.46 9.39 27.57
N PHE A 474 15.41 9.26 28.50
CA PHE A 474 15.52 10.24 29.58
C PHE A 474 15.82 11.60 28.94
N ASP A 475 15.22 12.65 29.47
CA ASP A 475 15.71 13.98 29.16
C ASP A 475 17.15 14.07 29.64
N VAL A 476 18.06 14.44 28.75
CA VAL A 476 19.49 14.64 29.03
C VAL A 476 19.92 16.07 28.71
N ALA A 477 18.99 16.93 28.29
CA ALA A 477 19.27 18.31 28.01
C ALA A 477 19.13 19.12 29.31
N SER A 478 20.17 19.89 29.66
CA SER A 478 20.03 20.88 30.73
C SER A 478 19.11 22.02 30.31
N PRO A 479 18.34 22.62 31.24
CA PRO A 479 17.53 23.81 30.96
C PRO A 479 18.34 24.94 30.32
N PHE A 480 17.83 25.56 29.26
CA PHE A 480 18.44 26.77 28.71
C PHE A 480 18.07 27.99 29.56
N LEU A 481 19.04 28.47 30.33
CA LEU A 481 18.89 29.61 31.23
C LEU A 481 19.10 30.94 30.47
N SER A 482 18.12 31.84 30.54
CA SER A 482 18.17 33.15 29.88
C SER A 482 17.61 34.28 30.74
N GLY A 483 17.86 35.54 30.37
CA GLY A 483 17.23 36.69 31.01
C GLY A 483 17.66 36.98 32.46
N VAL A 484 18.84 36.52 32.91
CA VAL A 484 19.32 36.77 34.28
C VAL A 484 19.49 38.27 34.54
N THR A 485 18.62 38.80 35.39
CA THR A 485 18.45 40.22 35.67
C THR A 485 18.42 40.49 37.18
N VAL A 486 18.97 41.64 37.57
CA VAL A 486 19.02 42.12 38.95
C VAL A 486 18.33 43.48 38.99
N TYR A 487 17.39 43.66 39.93
CA TYR A 487 16.61 44.89 40.05
C TYR A 487 16.17 45.09 41.52
N ASN A 488 15.52 46.23 41.80
CA ASN A 488 15.11 46.60 43.17
C ASN A 488 16.27 46.52 44.19
N ILE A 489 17.46 46.96 43.80
CA ILE A 489 18.66 46.94 44.64
C ILE A 489 18.48 47.95 45.79
N GLY A 490 18.19 47.44 46.98
CA GLY A 490 18.07 48.21 48.21
C GLY A 490 19.37 48.23 49.02
N ARG A 491 19.30 48.81 50.22
CA ARG A 491 20.43 48.84 51.17
C ARG A 491 20.75 47.48 51.78
N SER A 492 19.77 46.59 51.84
CA SER A 492 19.89 45.27 52.48
C SER A 492 19.11 44.18 51.77
N SER A 493 18.72 44.42 50.51
CA SER A 493 17.96 43.47 49.72
C SER A 493 18.14 43.68 48.22
N VAL A 494 17.85 42.64 47.44
CA VAL A 494 17.81 42.71 45.97
C VAL A 494 16.82 41.70 45.40
N ASP A 495 16.25 41.99 44.23
CA ASP A 495 15.50 41.02 43.44
C ASP A 495 16.34 40.49 42.28
N ILE A 496 16.30 39.17 42.07
CA ILE A 496 16.97 38.48 40.96
C ILE A 496 15.94 37.63 40.23
N SER A 497 15.91 37.68 38.89
CA SER A 497 15.05 36.84 38.06
C SER A 497 15.73 36.30 36.81
N TRP A 498 15.23 35.18 36.31
CA TRP A 498 15.65 34.55 35.05
C TRP A 498 14.52 33.66 34.51
N THR A 499 14.69 33.14 33.30
CA THR A 499 13.76 32.18 32.68
C THR A 499 14.51 30.96 32.15
N THR A 500 13.80 29.84 32.09
CA THR A 500 14.24 28.61 31.42
C THR A 500 13.29 28.28 30.27
N ASN A 501 13.78 27.53 29.28
CA ASN A 501 12.97 27.00 28.17
C ASN A 501 12.07 25.83 28.59
N GLU A 502 12.25 25.30 29.79
CA GLU A 502 11.54 24.14 30.34
C GLU A 502 11.35 24.25 31.86
N LEU A 503 10.51 23.40 32.44
CA LEU A 503 10.20 23.43 33.86
C LEU A 503 11.43 23.01 34.68
N ALA A 504 11.93 23.92 35.52
CA ALA A 504 13.11 23.68 36.34
C ALA A 504 12.95 24.27 37.75
N ASP A 505 13.73 23.77 38.70
CA ASP A 505 13.85 24.37 40.03
C ASP A 505 14.58 25.73 39.98
N SER A 506 14.64 26.41 41.12
CA SER A 506 15.26 27.74 41.21
C SER A 506 16.29 27.77 42.32
N VAL A 507 17.56 28.07 42.01
CA VAL A 507 18.64 28.22 43.00
C VAL A 507 19.44 29.49 42.75
N VAL A 508 19.72 30.25 43.81
CA VAL A 508 20.62 31.41 43.81
C VAL A 508 21.69 31.20 44.88
N GLU A 509 22.95 31.29 44.46
CA GLU A 509 24.12 31.29 45.34
C GLU A 509 24.75 32.68 45.31
N VAL A 510 25.02 33.27 46.48
CA VAL A 510 25.53 34.65 46.60
C VAL A 510 26.59 34.79 47.70
N GLY A 511 27.57 35.66 47.48
CA GLY A 511 28.62 35.97 48.46
C GLY A 511 29.35 37.29 48.17
N THR A 512 30.29 37.67 49.02
CA THR A 512 30.98 38.98 48.96
C THR A 512 32.35 38.92 48.29
N LYS A 513 32.76 37.74 47.80
CA LYS A 513 34.00 37.55 47.05
C LYS A 513 33.72 36.72 45.79
N PRO A 514 34.48 36.96 44.70
CA PRO A 514 34.38 36.13 43.50
C PRO A 514 34.61 34.65 43.83
N GLY A 515 33.72 33.77 43.36
CA GLY A 515 33.81 32.33 43.54
C GLY A 515 33.57 31.78 44.95
N GLU A 516 33.31 32.63 45.96
CA GLU A 516 32.94 32.21 47.32
C GLU A 516 31.49 32.62 47.61
N TYR A 517 30.56 31.67 47.54
CA TYR A 517 29.13 31.88 47.86
C TYR A 517 28.82 31.36 49.25
N ILE A 518 28.29 32.23 50.12
CA ILE A 518 28.06 31.95 51.54
C ILE A 518 26.57 31.90 51.91
N GLN A 519 25.70 32.32 50.99
CA GLN A 519 24.25 32.27 51.15
C GLN A 519 23.65 31.58 49.92
N LEU A 520 22.71 30.67 50.17
CA LEU A 520 21.97 29.90 49.17
C LEU A 520 20.48 30.10 49.43
N VAL A 521 19.73 30.40 48.37
CA VAL A 521 18.26 30.42 48.40
C VAL A 521 17.76 29.52 47.27
N ALA A 522 16.84 28.62 47.59
CA ALA A 522 16.32 27.65 46.64
C ALA A 522 14.81 27.46 46.78
N ASP A 523 14.16 27.10 45.67
CA ASP A 523 12.76 26.73 45.56
C ASP A 523 12.67 25.51 44.64
N SER A 524 12.09 24.42 45.15
CA SER A 524 11.97 23.13 44.47
C SER A 524 10.77 23.05 43.52
N ASN A 525 9.97 24.12 43.41
CA ASN A 525 8.88 24.16 42.44
C ASN A 525 9.42 24.29 41.03
N TYR A 526 8.97 23.39 40.16
CA TYR A 526 9.34 23.37 38.76
C TYR A 526 8.52 24.40 37.96
N ILE A 527 9.17 25.48 37.53
CA ILE A 527 8.57 26.61 36.80
C ILE A 527 9.51 27.09 35.70
N THR A 528 9.03 27.96 34.78
CA THR A 528 9.84 28.54 33.69
C THR A 528 10.22 30.01 33.91
N GLN A 529 9.63 30.64 34.93
CA GLN A 529 9.91 32.03 35.32
C GLN A 529 10.32 32.06 36.78
N HIS A 530 11.57 32.39 37.03
CA HIS A 530 12.18 32.30 38.36
C HIS A 530 12.39 33.69 38.93
N LYS A 531 12.14 33.84 40.23
CA LYS A 531 12.41 35.07 40.96
C LYS A 531 12.73 34.78 42.42
N PHE A 532 13.77 35.45 42.94
CA PHE A 532 14.01 35.56 44.37
C PHE A 532 14.17 37.01 44.80
N SER A 533 13.68 37.30 46.01
CA SER A 533 14.03 38.49 46.77
C SER A 533 15.01 38.06 47.87
N LEU A 534 16.26 38.53 47.80
CA LEU A 534 17.31 38.23 48.76
C LEU A 534 17.33 39.31 49.85
N PRO A 535 17.03 39.00 51.13
CA PRO A 535 17.09 39.96 52.23
C PRO A 535 18.43 39.90 52.98
N ASN A 536 18.57 40.77 54.00
CA ASN A 536 19.65 40.78 55.00
C ASN A 536 21.07 40.98 54.44
N LEU A 537 21.20 41.72 53.34
CA LEU A 537 22.50 42.09 52.77
C LEU A 537 23.13 43.27 53.52
N LEU A 538 24.46 43.35 53.51
CA LEU A 538 25.19 44.50 54.02
C LEU A 538 25.09 45.67 53.03
N PRO A 539 24.93 46.93 53.48
CA PRO A 539 24.91 48.10 52.62
C PRO A 539 26.29 48.41 52.02
N ASP A 540 26.32 49.13 50.90
CA ASP A 540 27.54 49.51 50.15
C ASP A 540 28.53 48.34 49.93
N THR A 541 27.99 47.16 49.66
CA THR A 541 28.76 45.92 49.56
C THR A 541 28.58 45.30 48.18
N THR A 542 29.70 44.97 47.53
CA THR A 542 29.71 44.21 46.28
C THR A 542 29.42 42.74 46.57
N TYR A 543 28.40 42.21 45.89
CA TYR A 543 28.04 40.80 45.91
C TYR A 543 28.29 40.16 44.55
N TYR A 544 28.69 38.90 44.59
CA TYR A 544 28.90 38.00 43.47
C TYR A 544 27.86 36.88 43.59
N PHE A 545 27.19 36.55 42.50
CA PHE A 545 26.15 35.53 42.50
C PHE A 545 26.14 34.68 41.24
N LYS A 546 25.57 33.48 41.36
CA LYS A 546 25.18 32.61 40.26
C LYS A 546 23.76 32.15 40.47
N VAL A 547 23.09 31.83 39.36
CA VAL A 547 21.80 31.15 39.39
C VAL A 547 21.93 29.80 38.72
N SER A 548 21.24 28.80 39.26
CA SER A 548 21.13 27.48 38.64
C SER A 548 19.69 26.98 38.69
N SER A 549 19.37 26.13 37.73
CA SER A 549 18.07 25.50 37.56
C SER A 549 18.26 24.07 37.07
N SER A 550 17.55 23.13 37.69
CA SER A 550 17.57 21.70 37.42
C SER A 550 16.18 21.25 36.98
N ASP A 551 16.08 20.48 35.90
CA ASP A 551 14.81 19.93 35.44
C ASP A 551 14.32 18.76 36.32
N THR A 552 13.17 18.17 35.96
CA THR A 552 12.60 17.02 36.68
C THR A 552 13.42 15.73 36.53
N TYR A 553 14.39 15.69 35.62
CA TYR A 553 15.28 14.56 35.34
C TYR A 553 16.68 14.75 35.94
N GLY A 554 16.93 15.90 36.58
CA GLY A 554 18.18 16.23 37.26
C GLY A 554 19.24 16.88 36.36
N ASN A 555 18.91 17.29 35.13
CA ASN A 555 19.85 18.01 34.28
C ASN A 555 19.96 19.46 34.77
N VAL A 556 21.19 19.94 35.00
CA VAL A 556 21.44 21.24 35.65
C VAL A 556 22.01 22.23 34.65
N ALA A 557 21.50 23.46 34.70
CA ALA A 557 22.09 24.62 34.05
C ALA A 557 22.50 25.68 35.06
N GLN A 558 23.59 26.37 34.81
CA GLN A 558 24.14 27.42 35.67
C GLN A 558 24.54 28.64 34.87
N SER A 559 24.29 29.84 35.40
CA SER A 559 24.77 31.08 34.81
C SER A 559 26.28 31.27 35.04
N LEU A 560 26.89 32.14 34.23
CA LEU A 560 28.16 32.77 34.63
C LEU A 560 27.97 33.61 35.89
N GLU A 561 29.06 33.84 36.62
CA GLU A 561 29.05 34.74 37.77
C GLU A 561 28.68 36.16 37.35
N LYS A 562 27.80 36.79 38.12
CA LYS A 562 27.35 38.17 37.96
C LYS A 562 27.53 38.92 39.26
N THR A 563 27.48 40.25 39.19
CA THR A 563 27.69 41.11 40.35
C THR A 563 26.61 42.16 40.51
N PHE A 564 26.42 42.63 41.74
CA PHE A 564 25.65 43.82 42.07
C PHE A 564 26.25 44.49 43.31
N ILE A 565 25.91 45.75 43.55
CA ILE A 565 26.36 46.52 44.72
C ILE A 565 25.13 47.05 45.45
N THR A 566 24.97 46.73 46.74
CA THR A 566 23.87 47.25 47.55
C THR A 566 23.95 48.76 47.74
N ALA A 567 22.80 49.41 47.95
CA ALA A 567 22.77 50.86 48.14
C ALA A 567 23.51 51.28 49.43
N LYS A 568 24.04 52.51 49.44
CA LYS A 568 24.77 53.08 50.58
C LYS A 568 23.88 53.34 51.79
N ASN A 569 24.49 53.34 52.98
CA ASN A 569 23.88 53.99 54.15
C ASN A 569 23.84 55.50 53.89
N ILE A 570 22.64 56.08 53.98
CA ILE A 570 22.42 57.53 53.87
C ILE A 570 22.71 58.17 55.23
#